data_AF-A0A7C4IJJ2-F1
#
_entry.id   AF-A0A7C4IJJ2-F1
#
_cell.length_a   1.000
_cell.length_b   1.000
_cell.length_c   1.000
_cell.angle_alpha   90.00
_cell.angle_beta   90.00
_cell.angle_gamma   90.00
#
_symmetry.space_group_name_H-M   'P 1'
#
loop_
_entity.id
_entity.type
_entity.pdbx_description
1 polymer ?
#
loop_
_entity_poly.entity_id
_entity_poly.type
_entity_poly.pdbx_seq_one_letter_code
_entity_poly.pdbx_strand_id
1 'polypeptide(L)' 'MRATLNIPDDLLSEVQKITGEKSKTKAITTAMKEYIRQKKIKELIALRGKIQIDYDWEKEEELEMKAQAEREKLLEG' A
#
# COMPACT_ATOMS: atom_id res chain seq x y z
N MET A 1 -16.97 -13.24 10.55
CA MET A 1 -18.21 -13.91 10.10
C MET A 1 -17.84 -15.26 9.51
N ARG A 2 -18.62 -16.32 9.78
CA ARG A 2 -18.48 -17.63 9.13
C ARG A 2 -19.60 -17.77 8.11
N ALA A 3 -19.27 -18.12 6.87
CA ALA A 3 -20.21 -18.32 5.78
C ALA A 3 -19.81 -19.57 5.00
N THR A 4 -20.79 -20.25 4.42
CA THR A 4 -20.57 -21.39 3.51
C THR A 4 -20.69 -20.86 2.09
N LEU A 5 -19.63 -21.03 1.29
CA LEU A 5 -19.56 -20.55 -0.09
C LEU A 5 -19.16 -21.72 -0.98
N ASN A 6 -19.76 -21.80 -2.17
CA ASN A 6 -19.33 -22.74 -3.19
C ASN A 6 -18.30 -22.05 -4.09
N ILE A 7 -17.05 -22.53 -4.06
CA ILE A 7 -15.92 -21.94 -4.78
C ILE A 7 -15.25 -23.08 -5.56
N PRO A 8 -14.89 -22.88 -6.85
CA PRO A 8 -14.14 -23.87 -7.61
C PRO A 8 -12.81 -24.25 -6.92
N ASP A 9 -12.53 -25.55 -6.82
CA ASP A 9 -11.35 -26.05 -6.11
C ASP A 9 -10.03 -25.69 -6.81
N ASP A 10 -10.06 -25.62 -8.14
CA ASP A 10 -8.94 -25.17 -8.98
C ASP A 10 -8.55 -23.73 -8.67
N LEU A 11 -9.53 -22.83 -8.60
CA LEU A 11 -9.34 -21.43 -8.25
C LEU A 11 -8.78 -21.29 -6.83
N LEU A 12 -9.32 -22.04 -5.87
CA LEU A 12 -8.83 -21.99 -4.50
C LEU A 12 -7.39 -22.52 -4.40
N SER A 13 -7.07 -23.60 -5.12
CA SER A 13 -5.71 -24.13 -5.20
C SER A 13 -4.73 -23.11 -5.77
N GLU A 14 -5.11 -22.42 -6.83
CA GLU A 14 -4.29 -21.38 -7.44
C GLU A 14 -4.05 -20.21 -6.48
N VAL A 15 -5.11 -19.71 -5.82
CA VAL A 15 -4.97 -18.63 -4.82
C VAL A 15 -4.06 -19.07 -3.68
N GLN A 16 -4.16 -20.31 -3.19
CA GLN A 16 -3.26 -20.83 -2.16
C GLN A 16 -1.80 -20.92 -2.63
N LYS A 17 -1.55 -21.33 -3.89
CA LYS A 17 -0.20 -21.38 -4.47
C LYS A 17 0.41 -20.00 -4.60
N ILE A 18 -0.36 -19.03 -5.12
CA ILE A 18 0.09 -17.65 -5.32
C ILE A 18 0.35 -16.96 -3.97
N THR A 19 -0.53 -17.17 -3.00
CA THR A 19 -0.40 -16.54 -1.68
C THR A 19 0.58 -17.26 -0.74
N GLY A 20 0.96 -18.50 -1.05
CA GLY A 20 1.75 -19.36 -0.16
C GLY A 20 1.00 -19.83 1.10
N GLU A 21 -0.30 -19.55 1.20
CA GLU A 21 -1.09 -19.81 2.39
C GLU A 21 -1.66 -21.24 2.40
N LYS A 22 -1.33 -22.00 3.46
CA LYS A 22 -1.86 -23.36 3.66
C LYS A 22 -3.34 -23.38 4.06
N SER A 23 -3.85 -22.27 4.60
CA SER A 23 -5.25 -22.15 5.02
C SER A 23 -6.11 -21.52 3.93
N LYS A 24 -7.17 -22.24 3.52
CA LYS A 24 -8.19 -21.76 2.57
C LYS A 24 -8.74 -20.38 2.97
N THR A 25 -9.08 -20.21 4.26
CA THR A 25 -9.61 -18.95 4.78
C THR A 25 -8.61 -17.81 4.70
N LYS A 26 -7.33 -18.05 5.04
CA LYS A 26 -6.30 -17.01 4.95
C LYS A 26 -6.03 -16.62 3.50
N ALA A 27 -5.93 -17.60 2.61
CA ALA A 27 -5.71 -17.36 1.18
C ALA A 27 -6.82 -16.47 0.59
N ILE A 28 -8.09 -16.78 0.87
CA ILE A 28 -9.24 -15.96 0.46
C ILE A 28 -9.18 -14.56 1.08
N THR A 29 -8.88 -14.45 2.37
CA THR A 29 -8.80 -13.16 3.08
C THR A 29 -7.72 -12.26 2.46
N THR A 30 -6.55 -12.83 2.16
CA THR A 30 -5.45 -12.11 1.53
C THR A 30 -5.82 -11.66 0.12
N ALA A 31 -6.41 -12.54 -0.69
CA ALA A 31 -6.86 -12.20 -2.03
C ALA A 31 -7.91 -11.07 -2.04
N MET A 32 -8.86 -11.11 -1.11
CA MET A 32 -9.86 -10.03 -0.97
C MET A 32 -9.25 -8.70 -0.57
N LYS A 33 -8.31 -8.71 0.39
CA LYS A 33 -7.59 -7.48 0.80
C LYS A 33 -6.83 -6.88 -0.37
N GLU A 34 -6.15 -7.71 -1.13
CA GLU A 34 -5.39 -7.28 -2.30
C GLU A 34 -6.29 -6.74 -3.40
N TYR A 35 -7.45 -7.37 -3.65
CA TYR A 35 -8.44 -6.85 -4.59
C TYR A 35 -8.91 -5.43 -4.21
N ILE A 36 -9.25 -5.21 -2.94
CA ILE A 36 -9.65 -3.89 -2.44
C ILE A 36 -8.50 -2.88 -2.60
N ARG A 37 -7.28 -3.28 -2.26
CA ARG A 37 -6.08 -2.43 -2.42
C ARG A 37 -5.89 -2.00 -3.88
N GLN A 38 -5.99 -2.93 -4.82
CA GLN A 38 -5.87 -2.65 -6.25
C GLN A 38 -6.97 -1.71 -6.76
N LYS A 39 -8.21 -1.85 -6.27
CA LYS A 39 -9.29 -0.91 -6.62
C LYS A 39 -9.00 0.50 -6.12
N LYS A 40 -8.58 0.66 -4.86
CA LYS A 40 -8.18 1.96 -4.31
C LYS A 40 -7.03 2.60 -5.09
N ILE A 41 -6.01 1.81 -5.47
CA ILE A 41 -4.90 2.31 -6.29
C ILE A 41 -5.41 2.79 -7.65
N LYS A 42 -6.31 2.04 -8.30
CA LYS A 42 -6.90 2.46 -9.58
C LYS A 42 -7.69 3.76 -9.46
N GLU A 43 -8.44 3.93 -8.37
CA GLU A 43 -9.14 5.19 -8.08
C GLU A 43 -8.16 6.35 -7.90
N LEU A 44 -7.08 6.16 -7.14
CA LEU A 44 -6.03 7.18 -6.98
C LEU A 44 -5.38 7.54 -8.33
N ILE A 45 -5.04 6.55 -9.14
CA ILE A 45 -4.48 6.78 -10.49
C ILE A 45 -5.49 7.53 -11.37
N ALA A 46 -6.79 7.23 -11.27
CA ALA A 46 -7.83 7.91 -12.04
C ALA A 46 -8.06 9.38 -11.65
N LEU A 47 -7.51 9.81 -10.50
CA LEU A 47 -7.47 11.21 -10.08
C LEU A 47 -6.26 11.97 -10.66
N ARG A 48 -5.29 11.28 -11.28
CA ARG A 48 -4.13 11.91 -11.91
C ARG A 48 -4.59 12.93 -12.95
N GLY A 49 -4.13 14.18 -12.79
CA GLY A 49 -4.47 15.30 -13.67
C GLY A 49 -5.84 15.93 -13.40
N LYS A 50 -6.64 15.39 -12.46
CA LYS A 50 -7.90 16.01 -12.02
C LYS A 50 -7.74 16.81 -10.72
N ILE A 51 -6.72 16.48 -9.94
CA ILE A 51 -6.38 17.16 -8.70
C ILE A 51 -5.13 17.99 -8.95
N GLN A 52 -5.20 19.28 -8.63
CA GLN A 52 -4.03 20.14 -8.53
C GLN A 52 -3.42 19.96 -7.14
N ILE A 53 -2.18 19.49 -7.09
CA ILE A 53 -1.41 19.37 -5.86
C ILE A 53 -0.45 20.57 -5.85
N ASP A 54 -0.72 21.54 -4.98
CA ASP A 54 0.16 22.68 -4.75
C ASP A 54 1.16 22.31 -3.65
N TYR A 55 2.31 21.75 -4.07
CA TYR A 55 3.36 21.27 -3.18
C TYR A 55 4.69 21.88 -3.60
N ASP A 56 5.24 22.71 -2.72
CA ASP A 56 6.54 23.37 -2.87
C ASP A 56 7.64 22.49 -2.27
N TRP A 57 8.19 21.61 -3.11
CA TRP A 57 9.21 20.66 -2.70
C TRP A 57 10.56 21.34 -2.39
N GLU A 58 10.86 22.47 -3.04
CA GLU A 58 12.10 23.23 -2.82
C GLU A 58 12.14 23.78 -1.40
N LYS A 59 11.02 24.34 -0.93
CA LYS A 59 10.91 24.83 0.44
C LYS A 59 11.05 23.72 1.48
N GLU A 60 10.47 22.54 1.24
CA GLU A 60 10.59 21.40 2.14
C GLU A 60 12.02 20.86 2.18
N GLU A 61 12.71 20.79 1.03
CA GLU A 61 14.12 20.40 0.96
C GLU A 61 15.01 21.39 1.74
N GLU A 62 14.78 22.69 1.60
CA GLU A 62 15.50 23.70 2.39
C GLU A 62 15.31 23.51 3.90
N LEU A 63 14.10 23.18 4.35
CA LEU A 63 13.80 22.95 5.76
C LEU A 63 14.52 21.70 6.28
N GLU A 64 14.56 20.63 5.49
CA GLU A 64 15.28 19.40 5.83
C GLU A 64 16.78 19.65 5.95
N MET A 65 17.37 20.36 4.99
CA MET A 65 18.80 20.71 5.00
C MET A 65 19.17 21.61 6.20
N LYS A 66 18.31 22.58 6.54
CA LYS A 66 18.49 23.43 7.74
C LYS A 66 18.45 22.59 9.01
N ALA A 67 17.48 21.68 9.13
CA ALA A 67 17.36 20.80 10.30
C ALA A 67 18.55 19.84 10.41
N GLN A 68 19.09 19.35 9.30
CA GLN A 68 20.29 18.52 9.29
C GLN A 68 21.52 19.30 9.77
N ALA A 69 21.73 20.52 9.25
CA ALA A 69 22.85 21.38 9.64
C ALA A 69 22.79 21.76 11.13
N GLU A 70 21.58 21.97 11.69
CA GLU A 70 21.42 22.23 13.13
C GLU A 70 21.77 21.00 13.98
N ARG A 71 21.37 19.80 13.56
CA ARG A 71 21.73 18.55 14.25
C ARG A 71 23.23 18.30 14.25
N GLU A 72 23.90 18.52 13.13
CA GLU A 72 25.35 18.34 13.03
C GLU A 72 26.09 19.30 13.98
N LYS A 73 25.68 20.57 14.04
CA LYS A 73 26.24 21.54 15.00
C LYS A 73 26.05 21.15 16.47
N LEU A 74 24.97 20.47 16.80
CA LEU A 74 24.71 19.97 18.17
C LEU A 74 25.53 18.73 18.54
N LEU A 75 26.03 17.98 17.54
CA LEU A 75 26.82 16.76 17.74
C LEU A 75 28.34 17.04 17.74
N GLU A 76 28.76 18.16 17.14
CA GLU A 76 30.17 18.60 17.09
C GLU A 76 30.60 19.46 18.30
N GLY A 77 29.66 19.87 19.16
CA GLY A 77 29.92 20.65 20.39
C GLY A 77 29.87 19.80 21.65
#